data_AF-A0A7C9G2R2-F1
#
_entry.id   AF-A0A7C9G2R2-F1
#
_cell.length_a   1.000
_cell.length_b   1.000
_cell.length_c   1.000
_cell.angle_alpha   90.00
_cell.angle_beta   90.00
_cell.angle_gamma   90.00
#
_symmetry.space_group_name_H-M   'P 1'
#
loop_
_entity.id
_entity.type
_entity.pdbx_description
1 polymer ?
#
loop_
_entity_poly.entity_id
_entity_poly.type
_entity_poly.pdbx_seq_one_letter_code
_entity_poly.pdbx_strand_id
1 'polypeptide(L)'
;MTTINLQDKTEALEGIIESYWFENESIGLINTLFHRFTIPLKPFESGFEYDEQPLETEIVLDWYALGLDKPEELDGLNIAENSNEDAEGSVYVGCAHNSVVVKKLALSRLEAGNFNAEGELHIEFENEGVGNNEIFKFSTTLKYQKT
;
A
#
# COMPACT_ATOMS: atom_id res chain seq x y z
N MET A 1 -2.44 17.75 16.43
CA MET A 1 -2.33 18.36 15.09
C MET A 1 -3.72 18.36 14.46
N THR A 2 -3.89 18.82 13.21
CA THR A 2 -5.18 18.72 12.50
C THR A 2 -5.32 17.31 11.89
N THR A 3 -6.55 16.81 11.79
CA THR A 3 -6.84 15.55 11.07
C THR A 3 -7.10 15.88 9.60
N ILE A 4 -6.42 15.19 8.67
CA ILE A 4 -6.60 15.37 7.22
C ILE A 4 -7.98 14.85 6.80
N ASN A 5 -8.42 13.76 7.43
CA ASN A 5 -9.66 13.03 7.18
C ASN A 5 -9.67 12.34 5.81
N LEU A 6 -8.65 11.52 5.55
CA LEU A 6 -8.50 10.80 4.28
C LEU A 6 -9.70 9.92 3.97
N GLN A 7 -10.26 9.25 4.97
CA GLN A 7 -11.36 8.31 4.80
C GLN A 7 -12.58 8.92 4.10
N ASP A 8 -12.86 10.20 4.35
CA ASP A 8 -14.00 10.91 3.76
C ASP A 8 -13.62 11.72 2.51
N LYS A 9 -12.33 11.96 2.27
CA LYS A 9 -11.84 12.82 1.19
C LYS A 9 -11.47 12.05 -0.07
N THR A 10 -11.08 10.79 0.07
CA THR A 10 -10.62 9.98 -1.04
C THR A 10 -11.11 8.54 -0.92
N GLU A 11 -10.94 7.79 -1.99
CA GLU A 11 -11.24 6.37 -2.10
C GLU A 11 -10.09 5.68 -2.83
N ALA A 12 -9.83 4.42 -2.47
CA ALA A 12 -8.89 3.60 -3.19
C ALA A 12 -9.46 3.29 -4.59
N LEU A 13 -8.64 3.52 -5.63
CA LEU A 13 -8.94 3.15 -7.00
C LEU A 13 -8.37 1.76 -7.31
N GLU A 14 -8.61 1.29 -8.54
CA GLU A 14 -8.00 0.05 -9.02
C GLU A 14 -6.48 0.16 -8.93
N GLY A 15 -5.87 -0.81 -8.26
CA GLY A 15 -4.44 -0.88 -8.04
C GLY A 15 -3.77 -2.01 -8.80
N ILE A 16 -2.46 -2.09 -8.65
CA ILE A 16 -1.60 -3.06 -9.32
C ILE A 16 -0.86 -3.88 -8.26
N ILE A 17 -0.67 -5.16 -8.56
CA ILE A 17 0.24 -6.04 -7.83
C ILE A 17 1.36 -6.43 -8.78
N GLU A 18 2.60 -6.23 -8.37
CA GLU A 18 3.79 -6.66 -9.11
C GLU A 18 4.58 -7.64 -8.27
N SER A 19 5.40 -8.46 -8.94
CA SER A 19 6.41 -9.28 -8.27
C SER A 19 7.77 -9.06 -8.89
N TYR A 20 8.82 -9.08 -8.07
CA TYR A 20 10.18 -8.90 -8.55
C TYR A 20 11.18 -9.65 -7.67
N TRP A 21 12.27 -10.09 -8.28
CA TRP A 21 13.40 -10.68 -7.58
C TRP A 21 14.38 -9.58 -7.19
N PHE A 22 14.84 -9.59 -5.95
CA PHE A 22 15.85 -8.67 -5.48
C PHE A 22 16.83 -9.37 -4.54
N GLU A 23 18.10 -8.99 -4.64
CA GLU A 23 19.18 -9.45 -3.77
C GLU A 23 20.07 -8.27 -3.39
N ASN A 24 20.62 -8.30 -2.18
CA ASN A 24 21.60 -7.32 -1.74
C ASN A 24 22.55 -7.95 -0.71
N GLU A 25 23.70 -8.43 -1.20
CA GLU A 25 24.72 -9.05 -0.37
C GLU A 25 25.27 -8.11 0.71
N SER A 26 25.24 -6.79 0.50
CA SER A 26 25.79 -5.82 1.46
C SER A 26 24.99 -5.73 2.77
N ILE A 27 23.72 -6.13 2.72
CA ILE A 27 22.84 -6.22 3.90
C ILE A 27 22.46 -7.67 4.22
N GLY A 28 23.07 -8.64 3.52
CA GLY A 28 22.78 -10.06 3.69
C GLY A 28 21.43 -10.51 3.12
N LEU A 29 20.78 -9.69 2.28
CA LEU A 29 19.53 -10.04 1.65
C LEU A 29 19.78 -11.01 0.49
N ILE A 30 19.41 -12.27 0.70
CA ILE A 30 19.47 -13.30 -0.34
C ILE A 30 18.45 -13.00 -1.44
N ASN A 31 18.65 -13.56 -2.63
CA ASN A 31 17.70 -13.42 -3.74
C ASN A 31 16.30 -13.88 -3.33
N THR A 32 15.40 -12.90 -3.18
CA THR A 32 14.07 -13.07 -2.60
C THR A 32 13.02 -12.51 -3.56
N LEU A 33 11.92 -13.24 -3.69
CA LEU A 33 10.76 -12.83 -4.47
C LEU A 33 9.87 -11.94 -3.62
N PHE A 34 9.81 -10.66 -3.98
CA PHE A 34 8.99 -9.67 -3.32
C PHE A 34 7.75 -9.34 -4.13
N HIS A 35 6.73 -8.85 -3.44
CA HIS A 35 5.52 -8.30 -4.02
C HIS A 35 5.39 -6.83 -3.65
N ARG A 36 4.90 -6.05 -4.62
CA ARG A 36 4.52 -4.65 -4.46
C ARG A 36 3.05 -4.48 -4.77
N PHE A 37 2.37 -3.71 -3.94
CA PHE A 37 1.00 -3.29 -4.14
C PHE A 37 0.99 -1.77 -4.29
N THR A 38 0.52 -1.29 -5.43
CA THR A 38 0.34 0.15 -5.68
C THR A 38 -1.14 0.42 -5.82
N ILE A 39 -1.68 1.24 -4.91
CA ILE A 39 -3.11 1.54 -4.81
C ILE A 39 -3.30 3.05 -4.96
N PRO A 40 -3.61 3.52 -6.18
CA PRO A 40 -3.89 4.93 -6.40
C PRO A 40 -5.08 5.39 -5.57
N LEU A 41 -4.99 6.61 -5.06
CA LEU A 41 -6.10 7.26 -4.37
C LEU A 41 -6.78 8.22 -5.33
N LYS A 42 -8.10 8.35 -5.23
CA LYS A 42 -8.83 9.38 -5.97
C LYS A 42 -8.30 10.77 -5.59
N PRO A 43 -8.02 11.65 -6.56
CA PRO A 43 -7.49 12.98 -6.26
C PRO A 43 -8.40 13.73 -5.28
N PHE A 44 -7.79 14.40 -4.30
CA PHE A 44 -8.52 15.06 -3.21
C PHE A 44 -7.82 16.32 -2.71
N GLU A 45 -8.56 17.19 -2.02
CA GLU A 45 -8.00 18.39 -1.40
C GLU A 45 -7.27 18.03 -0.09
N SER A 46 -5.94 18.02 -0.11
CA SER A 46 -5.14 17.65 1.08
C SER A 46 -5.32 18.67 2.21
N GLY A 47 -5.53 19.94 1.86
CA GLY A 47 -5.66 21.06 2.80
C GLY A 47 -4.34 21.73 3.13
N PHE A 48 -3.25 21.34 2.47
CA PHE A 48 -1.95 21.97 2.57
C PHE A 48 -1.70 22.91 1.38
N GLU A 49 -1.42 24.18 1.64
CA GLU A 49 -1.20 25.20 0.60
C GLU A 49 0.04 24.94 -0.28
N TYR A 50 0.95 24.09 0.19
CA TYR A 50 2.19 23.74 -0.49
C TYR A 50 2.11 22.46 -1.31
N ASP A 51 1.01 21.70 -1.21
CA ASP A 51 0.71 20.59 -2.11
C ASP A 51 0.04 21.14 -3.39
N GLU A 52 0.33 20.54 -4.55
CA GLU A 52 -0.49 20.74 -5.75
C GLU A 52 -1.88 20.12 -5.53
N GLN A 53 -2.94 20.87 -5.85
CA GLN A 53 -4.33 20.45 -5.62
C GLN A 53 -5.11 20.30 -6.95
N PRO A 54 -5.95 19.27 -7.10
CA PRO A 54 -6.15 18.18 -6.13
C PRO A 54 -4.91 17.30 -6.03
N LEU A 55 -4.59 16.84 -4.82
CA LEU A 55 -3.44 15.97 -4.59
C LEU A 55 -3.69 14.61 -5.27
N GLU A 56 -2.81 14.27 -6.20
CA GLU A 56 -2.71 12.93 -6.79
C GLU A 56 -1.63 12.14 -6.04
N THR A 57 -1.99 10.99 -5.48
CA THR A 57 -1.09 10.16 -4.69
C THR A 57 -1.54 8.70 -4.69
N GLU A 58 -0.71 7.83 -4.15
CA GLU A 58 -0.94 6.39 -4.08
C GLU A 58 -0.42 5.82 -2.77
N ILE A 59 -1.05 4.74 -2.31
CA ILE A 59 -0.51 3.91 -1.25
C ILE A 59 0.40 2.87 -1.91
N VAL A 60 1.65 2.81 -1.47
CA VAL A 60 2.62 1.80 -1.90
C VAL A 60 2.91 0.87 -0.74
N LEU A 61 2.67 -0.42 -0.92
CA LEU A 61 3.06 -1.47 0.02
C LEU A 61 4.11 -2.34 -0.69
N ASP A 62 5.35 -2.30 -0.21
CA ASP A 62 6.50 -2.87 -0.91
C ASP A 62 7.22 -3.91 -0.06
N TRP A 63 8.13 -4.66 -0.68
CA TRP A 63 8.99 -5.63 0.02
C TRP A 63 8.24 -6.76 0.74
N TYR A 64 7.10 -7.20 0.20
CA TYR A 64 6.38 -8.35 0.75
C TYR A 64 6.91 -9.68 0.21
N ALA A 65 7.76 -10.35 0.98
CA ALA A 65 8.24 -11.71 0.73
C ALA A 65 7.17 -12.74 1.15
N LEU A 66 6.19 -12.98 0.28
CA LEU A 66 5.02 -13.82 0.58
C LEU A 66 5.30 -15.34 0.54
N GLY A 67 6.47 -15.78 0.08
CA GLY A 67 6.85 -17.19 0.09
C GLY A 67 5.99 -18.11 -0.81
N LEU A 68 5.39 -17.55 -1.87
CA LEU A 68 4.52 -18.29 -2.78
C LEU A 68 5.33 -19.08 -3.82
N ASP A 69 4.86 -20.29 -4.15
CA ASP A 69 5.43 -21.09 -5.25
C ASP A 69 5.25 -20.40 -6.61
N LYS A 70 4.10 -19.73 -6.80
CA LYS A 70 3.82 -18.88 -7.96
C LYS A 70 3.38 -17.48 -7.47
N PRO A 71 4.01 -16.40 -7.95
CA PRO A 71 3.73 -15.05 -7.44
C PRO A 71 2.29 -14.58 -7.68
N GLU A 72 1.61 -15.11 -8.69
CA GLU A 72 0.21 -14.77 -8.99
C GLU A 72 -0.83 -15.53 -8.13
N GLU A 73 -0.41 -16.48 -7.29
CA GLU A 73 -1.31 -17.29 -6.44
C GLU A 73 -1.64 -16.58 -5.12
N LEU A 74 -2.22 -15.38 -5.23
CA LEU A 74 -2.50 -14.47 -4.10
C LEU A 74 -3.88 -14.65 -3.44
N ASP A 75 -4.67 -15.60 -3.92
CA ASP A 75 -6.05 -15.81 -3.47
C ASP A 75 -6.11 -16.34 -2.04
N GLY A 76 -6.95 -15.71 -1.21
CA GLY A 76 -7.13 -16.08 0.20
C GLY A 76 -6.05 -15.55 1.15
N LEU A 77 -5.07 -14.79 0.66
CA LEU A 77 -4.03 -14.21 1.51
C LEU A 77 -4.56 -13.00 2.29
N ASN A 78 -4.09 -12.88 3.54
CA ASN A 78 -4.13 -11.64 4.29
C ASN A 78 -2.71 -11.10 4.47
N ILE A 79 -2.38 -10.00 3.80
CA ILE A 79 -1.00 -9.50 3.75
C ILE A 79 -0.50 -9.06 5.13
N ALA A 80 -1.38 -8.58 6.02
CA ALA A 80 -1.00 -8.21 7.39
C ALA A 80 -0.41 -9.40 8.18
N GLU A 81 -0.93 -10.61 7.95
CA GLU A 81 -0.45 -11.84 8.60
C GLU A 81 0.83 -12.38 7.95
N ASN A 82 1.15 -11.90 6.74
CA ASN A 82 2.31 -12.26 5.94
C ASN A 82 3.33 -11.12 5.85
N SER A 83 3.20 -10.11 6.72
CA SER A 83 4.16 -9.02 6.84
C SER A 83 5.48 -9.58 7.36
N ASN A 84 6.57 -9.19 6.72
CA ASN A 84 7.93 -9.57 7.11
C ASN A 84 8.68 -8.33 7.63
N GLU A 85 9.92 -8.53 8.09
CA GLU A 85 10.74 -7.46 8.68
C GLU A 85 11.12 -6.37 7.67
N ASP A 86 11.18 -6.72 6.39
CA ASP A 86 11.51 -5.82 5.29
C ASP A 86 10.27 -5.14 4.69
N ALA A 87 9.06 -5.57 5.06
CA ALA A 87 7.83 -5.04 4.49
C ALA A 87 7.63 -3.57 4.83
N GLU A 88 7.40 -2.75 3.82
CA GLU A 88 7.21 -1.31 3.96
C GLU A 88 5.86 -0.88 3.39
N GLY A 89 5.32 0.18 3.97
CA GLY A 89 4.10 0.83 3.47
C GLY A 89 4.24 2.33 3.55
N SER A 90 3.75 3.05 2.54
CA SER A 90 3.78 4.50 2.54
C SER A 90 2.69 5.16 1.71
N VAL A 91 2.48 6.45 1.98
CA VAL A 91 1.67 7.37 1.17
C VAL A 91 2.27 8.77 1.24
N TYR A 92 2.30 9.46 0.09
CA TYR A 92 2.81 10.83 0.03
C TYR A 92 1.70 11.85 0.22
N VAL A 93 1.75 12.64 1.29
CA VAL A 93 0.79 13.71 1.61
C VAL A 93 1.52 14.79 2.41
N GLY A 94 1.24 16.06 2.13
CA GLY A 94 1.83 17.16 2.88
C GLY A 94 3.35 17.26 2.66
N CYS A 95 3.80 17.13 1.42
CA CYS A 95 5.22 17.06 1.05
C CYS A 95 6.07 16.01 1.81
N ALA A 96 5.44 15.02 2.45
CA ALA A 96 6.11 14.03 3.27
C ALA A 96 5.75 12.60 2.87
N HIS A 97 6.69 11.69 3.11
CA HIS A 97 6.52 10.26 2.93
C HIS A 97 6.05 9.65 4.25
N ASN A 98 4.74 9.45 4.39
CA ASN A 98 4.13 9.00 5.63
C ASN A 98 4.09 7.47 5.67
N SER A 99 4.55 6.88 6.77
CA SER A 99 4.53 5.43 6.95
C SER A 99 3.11 4.89 7.02
N VAL A 100 2.90 3.70 6.47
CA VAL A 100 1.63 2.98 6.46
C VAL A 100 1.85 1.61 7.05
N VAL A 101 1.09 1.31 8.11
CA VAL A 101 1.05 -0.02 8.73
C VAL A 101 -0.20 -0.75 8.28
N VAL A 102 -0.04 -1.88 7.61
CA VAL A 102 -1.16 -2.72 7.18
C VAL A 102 -1.75 -3.46 8.38
N LYS A 103 -3.00 -3.17 8.73
CA LYS A 103 -3.74 -3.90 9.78
C LYS A 103 -4.53 -5.07 9.21
N LYS A 104 -5.03 -4.92 7.99
CA LYS A 104 -5.67 -5.97 7.19
C LYS A 104 -5.43 -5.65 5.71
N LEU A 105 -5.16 -6.67 4.90
CA LEU A 105 -5.32 -6.58 3.45
C LEU A 105 -5.63 -7.99 2.95
N ALA A 106 -6.92 -8.28 2.84
CA ALA A 106 -7.41 -9.59 2.41
C ALA A 106 -7.66 -9.59 0.90
N LEU A 107 -7.12 -10.58 0.21
CA LEU A 107 -7.27 -10.77 -1.23
C LEU A 107 -8.18 -11.95 -1.52
N SER A 108 -9.18 -11.73 -2.37
CA SER A 108 -10.05 -12.78 -2.89
C SER A 108 -10.10 -12.70 -4.40
N ARG A 109 -9.84 -13.80 -5.08
CA ARG A 109 -9.83 -13.87 -6.54
C ARG A 109 -11.20 -13.56 -7.13
N LEU A 110 -11.23 -12.64 -8.08
CA LEU A 110 -12.40 -12.39 -8.94
C LEU A 110 -12.28 -13.23 -10.21
N GLU A 111 -11.13 -13.14 -10.87
CA GLU A 111 -10.77 -13.89 -12.07
C GLU A 111 -9.25 -14.03 -12.18
N ALA A 112 -8.75 -14.57 -13.30
CA ALA A 112 -7.31 -14.76 -13.49
C ALA A 112 -6.58 -13.40 -13.48
N GLY A 113 -5.70 -13.22 -12.48
CA GLY A 113 -4.89 -12.00 -12.32
C GLY A 113 -5.64 -10.80 -11.74
N ASN A 114 -6.94 -10.92 -11.39
CA ASN A 114 -7.71 -9.83 -10.78
C ASN A 114 -8.28 -10.28 -9.44
N PHE A 115 -8.10 -9.43 -8.43
CA PHE A 115 -8.47 -9.71 -7.04
C PHE A 115 -9.34 -8.58 -6.50
N ASN A 116 -10.35 -8.93 -5.70
CA ASN A 116 -10.94 -8.00 -4.77
C ASN A 116 -10.03 -7.90 -3.54
N ALA A 117 -9.76 -6.68 -3.10
CA ALA A 117 -8.91 -6.37 -1.98
C ALA A 117 -9.69 -5.58 -0.93
N GLU A 118 -9.76 -6.11 0.28
CA GLU A 118 -10.32 -5.41 1.45
C GLU A 118 -9.20 -5.02 2.41
N GLY A 119 -8.97 -3.72 2.56
CA GLY A 119 -7.87 -3.19 3.36
C GLY A 119 -8.30 -2.36 4.56
N GLU A 120 -7.48 -2.42 5.61
CA GLU A 120 -7.47 -1.50 6.73
C GLU A 120 -6.01 -1.12 7.03
N LEU A 121 -5.72 0.16 6.93
CA LEU A 121 -4.40 0.72 7.08
C LEU A 121 -4.37 1.72 8.24
N HIS A 122 -3.24 1.77 8.94
CA HIS A 122 -2.92 2.83 9.88
C HIS A 122 -1.84 3.71 9.26
N ILE A 123 -2.17 4.98 9.01
CA ILE A 123 -1.30 5.95 8.36
C ILE A 123 -0.71 6.87 9.44
N GLU A 124 0.62 6.93 9.50
CA GLU A 124 1.38 7.61 10.54
C GLU A 124 1.81 9.00 10.10
N PHE A 125 0.88 9.96 10.17
CA PHE A 125 1.13 11.38 9.85
C PHE A 125 1.89 12.14 10.95
N GLU A 126 1.82 11.68 12.19
CA GLU A 126 2.38 12.42 13.34
C GLU A 126 3.91 12.47 13.30
N ASN A 127 4.56 11.41 12.77
CA ASN A 127 6.01 11.32 12.70
C ASN A 127 6.61 12.43 11.81
N GLU A 128 5.93 12.73 10.70
CA GLU A 128 6.31 13.77 9.74
C GLU A 128 5.72 15.15 10.10
N GLY A 129 4.92 15.23 11.17
CA GLY A 129 4.26 16.48 11.61
C GLY A 129 3.16 16.96 10.66
N VAL A 130 2.65 16.10 9.78
CA VAL A 130 1.64 16.43 8.77
C VAL A 130 0.24 16.55 9.39
N GLY A 131 -0.09 15.65 10.32
CA GLY A 131 -1.44 15.53 10.89
C GLY A 131 -1.51 14.51 12.01
N ASN A 132 -2.71 14.29 12.56
CA ASN A 132 -2.93 13.17 13.48
C ASN A 132 -2.92 11.85 12.69
N ASN A 133 -2.51 10.74 13.31
CA ASN A 133 -2.56 9.42 12.66
C ASN A 133 -4.01 9.02 12.32
N GLU A 134 -4.18 8.29 11.22
CA GLU A 134 -5.51 7.96 10.70
C GLU A 134 -5.65 6.47 10.36
N ILE A 135 -6.89 5.98 10.45
CA ILE A 135 -7.26 4.68 9.88
C ILE A 135 -7.91 4.92 8.53
N PHE A 136 -7.42 4.22 7.50
CA PHE A 136 -8.01 4.24 6.16
C PHE A 136 -8.47 2.82 5.79
N LYS A 137 -9.77 2.67 5.58
CA LYS A 137 -10.43 1.43 5.17
C LYS A 137 -10.89 1.55 3.73
N PHE A 138 -10.69 0.48 2.98
CA PHE A 138 -11.05 0.47 1.57
C PHE A 138 -11.46 -0.93 1.08
N SER A 139 -12.18 -0.93 -0.04
CA SER A 139 -12.43 -2.10 -0.88
C SER A 139 -12.15 -1.68 -2.31
N THR A 140 -11.29 -2.40 -3.01
CA THR A 140 -10.93 -2.09 -4.40
C THR A 140 -10.57 -3.35 -5.19
N THR A 141 -10.33 -3.21 -6.49
CA THR A 141 -9.73 -4.24 -7.33
C THR A 141 -8.23 -4.06 -7.42
N LEU A 142 -7.49 -5.16 -7.40
CA LEU A 142 -6.06 -5.18 -7.65
C LEU A 142 -5.77 -6.15 -8.80
N LYS A 143 -4.99 -5.67 -9.78
CA LYS A 143 -4.59 -6.45 -10.94
C LYS A 143 -3.14 -6.85 -10.83
N TYR A 144 -2.88 -8.15 -10.86
CA TYR A 144 -1.54 -8.68 -10.95
C TYR A 144 -0.96 -8.43 -12.35
N GLN A 145 0.21 -7.78 -12.40
CA GLN A 145 0.97 -7.52 -13.61
C GLN A 145 2.28 -8.29 -13.54
N LYS A 146 2.54 -9.05 -14.60
CA LYS A 146 3.79 -9.78 -14.74
C LYS A 146 4.85 -8.85 -15.29
N THR A 147 5.84 -8.55 -14.46
CA THR A 147 7.08 -7.86 -14.80
C THR A 147 8.07 -8.78 -15.52
#